data_AF-A0A972ZAE3-F1
#
_entry.id   AF-A0A972ZAE3-F1
#
_cell.length_a   1.000
_cell.length_b   1.000
_cell.length_c   1.000
_cell.angle_alpha   90.00
_cell.angle_beta   90.00
_cell.angle_gamma   90.00
#
_symmetry.space_group_name_H-M   'P 1'
#
loop_
_entity.id
_entity.type
_entity.pdbx_description
1 polymer ?
#
loop_
_entity_poly.entity_id
_entity_poly.type
_entity_poly.pdbx_seq_one_letter_code
_entity_poly.pdbx_strand_id
1 'polypeptide(L)'
;MIGRWFKKISGYRGIMVLIVVISWFLIQGTALGQESEFLPLEKIDSFETISMPEFSESLDTHRGSESETFERFKYPIGALLFTIFAGVMFRFKKTRSARPLFLMGSLVIFGFINGGCPCPISSFQNFILLGLGAEFKIHTILWFLGIVVVTYLFGRVWCGWICHLGALQEFIYSSDRFDFLKGKRTQEIMRWIRYVLFAALIVQLIATQEILFSHVDPFKVAFNLSSYYTAGWILLGILLITSLFIYRPFCRAACPVGLLLGWTNRLPDASIIGRNKSCTGCLSCRKVCRTQAIDEYATVSHPDCIMCGDCLDSCKKEGLSCFRKKYVDSRFSLPYIDGLLKSLSRTTSGIMQRSRSVSYMKRGKKNNENLF
;
A
#
# COMPACT_ATOMS: atom_id res chain seq x y z
N MET A 1 29.13 0.32 -15.69
CA MET A 1 28.43 -0.35 -16.81
C MET A 1 27.13 -1.06 -16.39
N ILE A 2 27.08 -1.70 -15.22
CA ILE A 2 25.90 -2.42 -14.69
C ILE A 2 24.59 -1.62 -14.65
N GLY A 3 24.59 -0.35 -14.20
CA GLY A 3 23.37 0.46 -14.12
C GLY A 3 22.73 0.84 -15.47
N ARG A 4 23.52 0.93 -16.55
CA ARG A 4 23.01 1.16 -17.92
C ARG A 4 22.49 -0.14 -18.54
N TRP A 5 23.12 -1.27 -18.21
CA TRP A 5 22.69 -2.60 -18.66
C TRP A 5 21.34 -3.00 -18.04
N PHE A 6 21.12 -2.71 -16.75
CA PHE A 6 19.82 -2.93 -16.08
C PHE A 6 18.70 -2.00 -16.57
N LYS A 7 19.03 -0.75 -16.93
CA LYS A 7 18.06 0.16 -17.59
C LYS A 7 17.64 -0.37 -18.97
N LYS A 8 18.53 -1.07 -19.68
CA LYS A 8 18.25 -1.75 -20.96
C LYS A 8 17.43 -3.04 -20.74
N ILE A 9 17.68 -3.81 -19.68
CA ILE A 9 16.83 -4.95 -19.25
C ILE A 9 15.42 -4.50 -18.88
N SER A 10 15.25 -3.28 -18.36
CA SER A 10 13.92 -2.70 -18.12
C SER A 10 13.10 -2.42 -19.39
N GLY A 11 13.69 -2.56 -20.59
CA GLY A 11 12.97 -2.58 -21.87
C GLY A 11 12.27 -3.91 -22.18
N TYR A 12 12.66 -5.01 -21.52
CA TYR A 12 12.09 -6.35 -21.68
C TYR A 12 11.15 -6.73 -20.52
N ARG A 13 10.46 -5.73 -19.96
CA ARG A 13 9.58 -5.85 -18.77
C ARG A 13 8.49 -6.91 -18.89
N GLY A 14 7.82 -6.99 -20.04
CA GLY A 14 6.80 -8.01 -20.29
C GLY A 14 7.39 -9.41 -20.49
N ILE A 15 8.55 -9.50 -21.15
CA ILE A 15 9.19 -10.77 -21.47
C ILE A 15 9.77 -11.42 -20.21
N MET A 16 10.33 -10.65 -19.27
CA MET A 16 10.79 -11.22 -18.00
C MET A 16 9.65 -11.76 -17.14
N VAL A 17 8.51 -11.08 -17.06
CA VAL A 17 7.34 -11.60 -16.34
C VAL A 17 6.83 -12.87 -17.04
N LEU A 18 6.78 -12.88 -18.37
CA LEU A 18 6.40 -14.07 -19.14
C LEU A 18 7.37 -15.24 -18.89
N ILE A 19 8.69 -14.99 -18.89
CA ILE A 19 9.71 -16.01 -18.62
C ILE A 19 9.59 -16.54 -17.19
N VAL A 20 9.35 -15.69 -16.19
CA VAL A 20 9.15 -16.12 -14.80
C VAL A 20 7.87 -16.93 -14.66
N VAL A 21 6.78 -16.50 -15.31
CA VAL A 21 5.50 -17.23 -15.32
C VAL A 21 5.64 -18.57 -16.06
N ILE A 22 6.34 -18.62 -17.19
CA ILE A 22 6.59 -19.86 -17.94
C ILE A 22 7.53 -20.78 -17.15
N SER A 23 8.59 -20.25 -16.54
CA SER A 23 9.51 -21.04 -15.72
C SER A 23 8.80 -21.61 -14.50
N TRP A 24 7.92 -20.83 -13.87
CA TRP A 24 7.03 -21.31 -12.81
C TRP A 24 6.08 -22.40 -13.30
N PHE A 25 5.48 -22.21 -14.48
CA PHE A 25 4.59 -23.20 -15.11
C PHE A 25 5.33 -24.51 -15.42
N LEU A 26 6.61 -24.44 -15.84
CA LEU A 26 7.46 -25.61 -16.04
C LEU A 26 7.79 -26.30 -14.72
N ILE A 27 8.00 -25.53 -13.64
CA ILE A 27 8.25 -26.09 -12.30
C ILE A 27 6.98 -26.75 -11.75
N GLN A 28 5.79 -26.14 -11.89
CA GLN A 28 4.54 -26.74 -11.43
C GLN A 28 4.00 -27.85 -12.34
N GLY A 29 4.33 -27.82 -13.64
CA GLY A 29 4.01 -28.91 -14.58
C GLY A 29 4.66 -30.24 -14.20
N THR A 30 5.75 -30.21 -13.43
CA THR A 30 6.37 -31.43 -12.86
C THR A 30 5.66 -31.97 -11.62
N ALA A 31 4.70 -31.23 -11.05
CA ALA A 31 3.96 -31.60 -9.84
C ALA A 31 2.51 -32.08 -10.11
N LEU A 32 2.03 -32.08 -11.37
CA LEU A 32 0.71 -32.60 -11.76
C LEU A 32 0.73 -34.10 -12.06
N GLY A 33 1.49 -34.87 -11.28
CA GLY A 33 1.74 -36.30 -11.49
C GLY A 33 1.47 -37.16 -10.26
N GLN A 34 0.53 -36.78 -9.38
CA GLN A 34 0.01 -37.72 -8.40
C GLN A 34 -1.48 -37.44 -8.11
N GLU A 35 -2.29 -38.40 -8.52
CA GLU A 35 -3.74 -38.43 -8.47
C GLU A 35 -4.27 -38.24 -7.04
N SER A 36 -5.27 -37.37 -6.91
CA SER A 36 -6.23 -37.41 -5.82
C SER A 36 -7.18 -38.60 -6.05
N GLU A 37 -6.73 -39.81 -5.74
CA GLU A 37 -7.59 -40.97 -5.64
C GLU A 37 -8.31 -40.91 -4.28
N PHE A 38 -9.51 -40.33 -4.30
CA PHE A 38 -10.47 -40.47 -3.21
C PHE A 38 -10.96 -41.93 -3.19
N LEU A 39 -10.57 -42.70 -2.19
CA LEU A 39 -11.22 -43.96 -1.84
C LEU A 39 -11.86 -43.84 -0.44
N PRO A 40 -13.13 -44.25 -0.27
CA PRO A 40 -13.82 -44.21 1.00
C PRO A 40 -13.47 -45.47 1.79
N LEU A 41 -13.20 -45.34 3.09
CA LEU A 41 -13.12 -46.49 3.98
C LEU A 41 -14.15 -46.37 5.10
N GLU A 42 -15.24 -47.08 4.84
CA GLU A 42 -16.16 -47.67 5.78
C GLU A 42 -15.43 -48.68 6.69
N LYS A 43 -15.82 -48.73 7.98
CA LYS A 43 -15.63 -49.81 8.98
C LYS A 43 -14.22 -50.33 9.26
N ILE A 44 -13.85 -50.34 10.55
CA ILE A 44 -13.55 -51.57 11.33
C ILE A 44 -13.70 -51.22 12.82
N ASP A 45 -14.53 -52.01 13.50
CA ASP A 45 -14.73 -52.06 14.95
C ASP A 45 -13.57 -52.78 15.65
N SER A 46 -13.38 -52.43 16.94
CA SER A 46 -12.82 -53.26 18.03
C SER A 46 -11.35 -53.71 17.96
N PHE A 47 -10.53 -53.31 18.94
CA PHE A 47 -9.95 -54.24 19.92
C PHE A 47 -9.28 -53.48 21.09
N GLU A 48 -9.12 -54.20 22.21
CA GLU A 48 -9.02 -53.77 23.60
C GLU A 48 -7.73 -53.08 24.07
N THR A 49 -7.93 -52.31 25.15
CA THR A 49 -7.05 -51.87 26.25
C THR A 49 -5.72 -52.60 26.45
N ILE A 50 -4.66 -51.86 26.81
CA ILE A 50 -3.72 -52.15 27.93
C ILE A 50 -2.95 -50.85 28.34
N SER A 51 -2.96 -50.62 29.65
CA SER A 51 -2.25 -49.70 30.58
C SER A 51 -1.07 -48.79 30.17
N MET A 52 -1.03 -47.60 30.78
CA MET A 52 0.17 -46.77 31.03
C MET A 52 1.03 -47.33 32.18
N PRO A 53 2.34 -47.02 32.22
CA PRO A 53 2.83 -45.93 33.09
C PRO A 53 3.81 -45.01 32.33
N GLU A 54 3.57 -43.71 32.32
CA GLU A 54 4.22 -42.69 33.17
C GLU A 54 5.70 -42.40 32.84
N PHE A 55 5.96 -41.12 32.53
CA PHE A 55 7.25 -40.42 32.68
C PHE A 55 8.21 -40.25 31.47
N SER A 56 7.72 -40.17 30.24
CA SER A 56 8.55 -39.65 29.12
C SER A 56 7.84 -38.75 28.10
N GLU A 57 6.58 -38.36 28.33
CA GLU A 57 5.77 -37.67 27.31
C GLU A 57 5.65 -36.14 27.51
N SER A 58 6.29 -35.58 28.55
CA SER A 58 6.20 -34.13 28.85
C SER A 58 7.39 -33.29 28.40
N LEU A 59 8.44 -33.88 27.81
CA LEU A 59 9.62 -33.12 27.32
C LEU A 59 9.67 -32.93 25.79
N ASP A 60 8.88 -33.68 25.02
CA ASP A 60 8.86 -33.57 23.55
C ASP A 60 7.73 -32.68 23.02
N THR A 61 6.69 -32.41 23.81
CA THR A 61 5.59 -31.50 23.44
C THR A 61 6.01 -30.02 23.45
N HIS A 62 7.04 -29.65 24.22
CA HIS A 62 7.57 -28.28 24.21
C HIS A 62 8.52 -28.00 23.03
N ARG A 63 9.21 -29.03 22.49
CA ARG A 63 10.15 -28.86 21.37
C ARG A 63 9.46 -28.77 20.01
N GLY A 64 8.31 -29.42 19.85
CA GLY A 64 7.47 -29.31 18.64
C GLY A 64 6.71 -27.98 18.53
N SER A 65 6.32 -27.39 19.67
CA SER A 65 5.67 -26.07 19.73
C SER A 65 6.64 -24.93 19.38
N GLU A 66 7.89 -25.01 19.83
CA GLU A 66 8.92 -23.99 19.55
C GLU A 66 9.30 -23.93 18.07
N SER A 67 9.46 -25.07 17.39
CA SER A 67 9.84 -25.09 15.96
C SER A 67 8.74 -24.55 15.05
N GLU A 68 7.48 -24.89 15.31
CA GLU A 68 6.35 -24.34 14.54
C GLU A 68 6.16 -22.84 14.77
N THR A 69 6.39 -22.39 16.00
CA THR A 69 6.29 -20.97 16.36
C THR A 69 7.38 -20.17 15.65
N PHE A 70 8.63 -20.63 15.68
CA PHE A 70 9.75 -19.94 15.03
C PHE A 70 9.61 -19.86 13.51
N GLU A 71 9.15 -20.94 12.85
CA GLU A 71 8.92 -20.92 11.39
C GLU A 71 7.82 -19.94 10.98
N ARG A 72 6.78 -19.74 11.80
CA ARG A 72 5.73 -18.72 11.55
C ARG A 72 6.25 -17.28 11.64
N PHE A 73 7.26 -17.01 12.48
CA PHE A 73 7.88 -15.69 12.64
C PHE A 73 9.02 -15.40 11.67
N LYS A 74 9.63 -16.43 11.09
CA LYS A 74 10.78 -16.31 10.17
C LYS A 74 10.51 -15.40 8.97
N TYR A 75 9.37 -15.61 8.29
CA TYR A 75 9.00 -14.81 7.11
C TYR A 75 8.77 -13.32 7.42
N PRO A 76 7.95 -12.94 8.42
CA PRO A 76 7.74 -11.53 8.74
C PRO A 76 9.01 -10.84 9.27
N ILE A 77 9.83 -11.50 10.09
CA ILE A 77 11.10 -10.94 10.57
C ILE A 77 12.06 -10.74 9.40
N GLY A 78 12.21 -11.74 8.53
CA GLY A 78 13.04 -11.64 7.33
C GLY A 78 12.61 -10.51 6.41
N ALA A 79 11.30 -10.35 6.19
CA ALA A 79 10.75 -9.24 5.40
C ALA A 79 11.02 -7.87 6.06
N LEU A 80 10.99 -7.75 7.40
CA LEU A 80 11.27 -6.50 8.10
C LEU A 80 12.75 -6.13 7.96
N LEU A 81 13.64 -7.09 8.19
CA LEU A 81 15.09 -6.90 8.04
C LEU A 81 15.44 -6.50 6.60
N PHE A 82 14.83 -7.16 5.61
CA PHE A 82 14.99 -6.80 4.20
C PHE A 82 14.49 -5.37 3.91
N THR A 83 13.42 -4.94 4.58
CA THR A 83 12.90 -3.55 4.48
C THR A 83 13.81 -2.52 5.08
N ILE A 84 14.37 -2.79 6.25
CA ILE A 84 15.35 -1.91 6.89
C ILE A 84 16.58 -1.81 5.99
N PHE A 85 17.07 -2.93 5.46
CA PHE A 85 18.20 -2.97 4.54
C PHE A 85 17.94 -2.13 3.28
N ALA A 86 16.79 -2.31 2.62
CA ALA A 86 16.40 -1.48 1.48
C ALA A 86 16.25 0.01 1.84
N GLY A 87 15.75 0.32 3.04
CA GLY A 87 15.62 1.68 3.57
C GLY A 87 16.95 2.39 3.76
N VAL A 88 17.95 1.69 4.31
CA VAL A 88 19.33 2.18 4.45
C VAL A 88 19.94 2.37 3.06
N MET A 89 19.82 1.37 2.20
CA MET A 89 20.33 1.41 0.83
C MET A 89 19.74 2.55 -0.01
N PHE A 90 18.44 2.84 0.14
CA PHE A 90 17.75 3.91 -0.56
C PHE A 90 18.39 5.29 -0.33
N ARG A 91 19.02 5.53 0.83
CA ARG A 91 19.68 6.81 1.12
C ARG A 91 20.89 7.07 0.21
N PHE A 92 21.57 6.03 -0.26
CA PHE A 92 22.74 6.15 -1.12
C PHE A 92 22.37 6.27 -2.61
N LYS A 93 22.89 7.30 -3.29
CA LYS A 93 22.62 7.59 -4.71
C LYS A 93 22.95 6.42 -5.64
N LYS A 94 24.09 5.75 -5.42
CA LYS A 94 24.55 4.62 -6.24
C LYS A 94 23.59 3.43 -6.19
N THR A 95 22.96 3.22 -5.04
CA THR A 95 22.14 2.04 -4.76
C THR A 95 20.71 2.17 -5.27
N ARG A 96 20.20 3.39 -5.50
CA ARG A 96 18.86 3.63 -6.07
C ARG A 96 18.65 2.99 -7.43
N SER A 97 19.71 2.86 -8.23
CA SER A 97 19.66 2.14 -9.51
C SER A 97 19.38 0.64 -9.36
N ALA A 98 19.57 0.05 -8.18
CA ALA A 98 19.29 -1.36 -7.91
C ALA A 98 17.83 -1.62 -7.54
N ARG A 99 16.99 -0.60 -7.34
CA ARG A 99 15.55 -0.73 -7.05
C ARG A 99 14.81 -1.80 -7.87
N PRO A 100 14.94 -1.89 -9.22
CA PRO A 100 14.23 -2.93 -9.98
C PRO A 100 14.64 -4.35 -9.59
N LEU A 101 15.88 -4.58 -9.15
CA LEU A 101 16.33 -5.89 -8.65
C LEU A 101 15.64 -6.25 -7.33
N PHE A 102 15.51 -5.29 -6.41
CA PHE A 102 14.76 -5.50 -5.16
C PHE A 102 13.31 -5.86 -5.45
N LEU A 103 12.66 -5.13 -6.36
CA LEU A 103 11.28 -5.41 -6.75
C LEU A 103 11.15 -6.79 -7.41
N MET A 104 12.06 -7.15 -8.32
CA MET A 104 12.03 -8.45 -9.00
C MET A 104 12.23 -9.60 -8.01
N GLY A 105 13.25 -9.51 -7.14
CA GLY A 105 13.51 -10.51 -6.11
C GLY A 105 12.34 -10.66 -5.14
N SER A 106 11.76 -9.54 -4.69
CA SER A 106 10.59 -9.56 -3.81
C SER A 106 9.35 -10.17 -4.46
N LEU A 107 9.14 -9.93 -5.75
CA LEU A 107 8.02 -10.48 -6.51
C LEU A 107 8.13 -12.00 -6.64
N VAL A 108 9.33 -12.50 -6.91
CA VAL A 108 9.57 -13.95 -7.03
C VAL A 108 9.48 -14.61 -5.66
N ILE A 109 10.17 -14.10 -4.64
CA ILE A 109 10.26 -14.74 -3.33
C ILE A 109 8.95 -14.61 -2.54
N PHE A 110 8.45 -13.39 -2.31
CA PHE A 110 7.24 -13.20 -1.49
C PHE A 110 5.95 -13.38 -2.29
N GLY A 111 5.97 -13.05 -3.59
CA GLY A 111 4.80 -13.23 -4.45
C GLY A 111 4.63 -14.69 -4.81
N PHE A 112 5.45 -15.19 -5.73
CA PHE A 112 5.24 -16.52 -6.28
C PHE A 112 5.65 -17.63 -5.29
N ILE A 113 6.91 -17.69 -4.83
CA ILE A 113 7.41 -18.80 -3.98
C ILE A 113 6.59 -18.97 -2.70
N ASN A 114 6.26 -17.87 -2.02
CA ASN A 114 5.51 -17.90 -0.76
C ASN A 114 3.98 -17.68 -0.93
N GLY A 115 3.46 -17.73 -2.17
CA GLY A 115 2.02 -17.59 -2.44
C GLY A 115 1.40 -16.24 -2.01
N GLY A 116 2.20 -15.18 -1.93
CA GLY A 116 1.80 -13.83 -1.49
C GLY A 116 2.15 -13.49 -0.05
N CYS A 117 2.79 -14.38 0.71
CA CYS A 117 3.12 -14.14 2.12
C CYS A 117 4.50 -13.46 2.31
N PRO A 118 4.63 -12.50 3.26
CA PRO A 118 3.61 -11.96 4.17
C PRO A 118 2.69 -10.91 3.50
N CYS A 119 1.38 -11.11 3.60
CA CYS A 119 0.36 -10.18 3.08
C CYS A 119 0.15 -9.00 4.04
N PRO A 120 0.51 -7.75 3.66
CA PRO A 120 0.29 -6.60 4.54
C PRO A 120 -1.19 -6.30 4.77
N ILE A 121 -2.08 -6.62 3.80
CA ILE A 121 -3.52 -6.36 3.88
C ILE A 121 -4.16 -7.25 4.95
N SER A 122 -3.96 -8.57 4.87
CA SER A 122 -4.45 -9.52 5.88
C SER A 122 -3.91 -9.18 7.27
N SER A 123 -2.66 -8.74 7.36
CA SER A 123 -2.04 -8.34 8.63
C SER A 123 -2.70 -7.12 9.26
N PHE A 124 -3.13 -6.14 8.45
CA PHE A 124 -3.94 -5.01 8.93
C PHE A 124 -5.32 -5.46 9.43
N GLN A 125 -5.98 -6.39 8.73
CA GLN A 125 -7.28 -6.91 9.16
C GLN A 125 -7.18 -7.66 10.49
N ASN A 126 -6.14 -8.48 10.68
CA ASN A 126 -5.84 -9.14 11.95
C ASN A 126 -5.60 -8.14 13.10
N PHE A 127 -4.94 -7.00 12.82
CA PHE A 127 -4.76 -5.94 13.80
C PHE A 127 -6.09 -5.30 14.23
N ILE A 128 -7.07 -5.16 13.33
CA ILE A 128 -8.41 -4.68 13.69
C ILE A 128 -9.16 -5.72 14.52
N LEU A 129 -9.10 -7.00 14.11
CA LEU A 129 -9.77 -8.10 14.83
C LEU A 129 -9.27 -8.23 16.26
N LEU A 130 -7.98 -8.02 16.51
CA LEU A 130 -7.42 -7.90 17.87
C LEU A 130 -8.14 -6.82 18.70
N GLY A 131 -8.38 -5.64 18.12
CA GLY A 131 -9.09 -4.55 18.80
C GLY A 131 -10.58 -4.85 19.06
N LEU A 132 -11.17 -5.81 18.34
CA LEU A 132 -12.54 -6.28 18.52
C LEU A 132 -12.65 -7.51 19.44
N GLY A 133 -11.51 -8.04 19.93
CA GLY A 133 -11.47 -9.23 20.79
C GLY A 133 -11.71 -10.56 20.05
N ALA A 134 -11.62 -10.58 18.72
CA ALA A 134 -11.75 -11.81 17.92
C ALA A 134 -10.42 -12.59 17.87
N GLU A 135 -10.44 -13.82 17.37
CA GLU A 135 -9.22 -14.61 17.19
C GLU A 135 -8.21 -13.92 16.25
N PHE A 136 -6.94 -13.87 16.65
CA PHE A 136 -5.90 -13.17 15.91
C PHE A 136 -4.61 -13.98 15.83
N LYS A 137 -3.84 -13.72 14.77
CA LYS A 137 -2.52 -14.32 14.55
C LYS A 137 -1.43 -13.33 14.98
N ILE A 138 -0.75 -13.60 16.10
CA ILE A 138 0.28 -12.70 16.67
C ILE A 138 1.38 -12.31 15.66
N HIS A 139 1.84 -13.24 14.82
CA HIS A 139 2.90 -12.99 13.84
C HIS A 139 2.52 -11.96 12.76
N THR A 140 1.25 -11.87 12.38
CA THR A 140 0.78 -10.89 11.39
C THR A 140 0.67 -9.49 12.01
N ILE A 141 0.33 -9.41 13.30
CA ILE A 141 0.29 -8.13 14.04
C ILE A 141 1.70 -7.57 14.19
N LEU A 142 2.68 -8.39 14.59
CA LEU A 142 4.07 -7.95 14.69
C LEU A 142 4.61 -7.45 13.35
N TRP A 143 4.25 -8.13 12.26
CA TRP A 143 4.56 -7.68 10.91
C TRP A 143 3.97 -6.30 10.60
N PHE A 144 2.67 -6.10 10.87
CA PHE A 144 1.98 -4.84 10.61
C PHE A 144 2.53 -3.67 11.46
N LEU A 145 2.80 -3.91 12.74
CA LEU A 145 3.41 -2.89 13.60
C LEU A 145 4.85 -2.57 13.17
N GLY A 146 5.62 -3.60 12.83
CA GLY A 146 6.99 -3.44 12.34
C GLY A 146 7.06 -2.59 11.08
N ILE A 147 6.19 -2.84 10.08
CA ILE A 147 6.17 -2.03 8.85
C ILE A 147 5.74 -0.57 9.11
N VAL A 148 4.86 -0.33 10.08
CA VAL A 148 4.49 1.04 10.51
C VAL A 148 5.69 1.76 11.09
N VAL A 149 6.46 1.13 11.98
CA VAL A 149 7.68 1.70 12.57
C VAL A 149 8.74 1.96 11.50
N VAL A 150 9.00 0.99 10.62
CA VAL A 150 9.95 1.15 9.52
C VAL A 150 9.51 2.29 8.58
N THR A 151 8.21 2.41 8.33
CA THR A 151 7.67 3.50 7.51
C THR A 151 7.86 4.85 8.17
N TYR A 152 7.67 4.95 9.49
CA TYR A 152 7.95 6.18 10.22
C TYR A 152 9.44 6.59 10.14
N LEU A 153 10.37 5.62 10.22
CA LEU A 153 11.81 5.86 10.20
C LEU A 153 12.36 6.17 8.81
N PHE A 154 11.97 5.40 7.78
CA PHE A 154 12.54 5.47 6.44
C PHE A 154 11.58 6.05 5.39
N GLY A 155 10.33 6.32 5.75
CA GLY A 155 9.25 6.61 4.81
C GLY A 155 8.68 5.32 4.22
N ARG A 156 7.80 5.43 3.22
CA ARG A 156 7.12 4.27 2.58
C ARG A 156 8.00 3.45 1.65
N VAL A 157 9.20 3.11 2.08
CA VAL A 157 10.19 2.35 1.31
C VAL A 157 9.68 0.95 1.00
N TRP A 158 8.93 0.30 1.91
CA TRP A 158 8.28 -0.99 1.63
C TRP A 158 7.48 -0.93 0.33
N CYS A 159 6.58 0.05 0.20
CA CYS A 159 5.78 0.22 -1.00
C CYS A 159 6.66 0.45 -2.23
N GLY A 160 7.71 1.27 -2.14
CA GLY A 160 8.56 1.63 -3.28
C GLY A 160 9.54 0.55 -3.75
N TRP A 161 10.00 -0.31 -2.86
CA TRP A 161 11.17 -1.18 -3.07
C TRP A 161 10.93 -2.68 -2.89
N ILE A 162 9.96 -3.10 -2.07
CA ILE A 162 9.81 -4.52 -1.68
C ILE A 162 8.40 -5.06 -1.86
N CYS A 163 7.38 -4.22 -1.82
CA CYS A 163 5.99 -4.68 -1.92
C CYS A 163 5.76 -5.44 -3.23
N HIS A 164 5.62 -6.77 -3.14
CA HIS A 164 5.41 -7.67 -4.27
C HIS A 164 4.09 -7.36 -5.01
N LEU A 165 3.04 -6.95 -4.29
CA LEU A 165 1.76 -6.49 -4.88
C LEU A 165 1.97 -5.27 -5.79
N GLY A 166 2.80 -4.33 -5.34
CA GLY A 166 3.14 -3.13 -6.08
C GLY A 166 4.14 -3.39 -7.21
N ALA A 167 5.06 -4.34 -7.00
CA ALA A 167 6.01 -4.79 -8.01
C ALA A 167 5.26 -5.39 -9.20
N LEU A 168 4.31 -6.30 -8.96
CA LEU A 168 3.49 -6.93 -10.00
C LEU A 168 2.83 -5.87 -10.90
N GLN A 169 2.13 -4.91 -10.30
CA GLN A 169 1.48 -3.81 -11.03
C GLN A 169 2.48 -2.92 -11.78
N GLU A 170 3.67 -2.68 -11.21
CA GLU A 170 4.71 -1.87 -11.84
C GLU A 170 5.41 -2.57 -13.01
N PHE A 171 5.52 -3.89 -12.99
CA PHE A 171 6.08 -4.65 -14.11
C PHE A 171 5.08 -4.83 -15.25
N ILE A 172 3.78 -4.92 -14.95
CA ILE A 172 2.70 -4.94 -15.95
C ILE A 172 2.55 -3.58 -16.62
N TYR A 173 2.78 -2.50 -15.88
CA TYR A 173 2.66 -1.15 -16.39
C TYR A 173 3.58 -0.92 -17.60
N SER A 174 2.97 -0.74 -18.77
CA SER A 174 3.66 -0.73 -20.06
C SER A 174 3.68 0.65 -20.72
N SER A 175 2.64 1.47 -20.52
CA SER A 175 2.43 2.64 -21.38
C SER A 175 2.15 3.94 -20.62
N ASP A 176 2.96 4.95 -20.92
CA ASP A 176 2.67 6.35 -20.62
C ASP A 176 1.70 7.01 -21.61
N ARG A 177 1.24 6.30 -22.67
CA ARG A 177 0.43 6.89 -23.77
C ARG A 177 -0.90 7.52 -23.33
N PHE A 178 -1.46 7.12 -22.20
CA PHE A 178 -2.76 7.62 -21.74
C PHE A 178 -2.59 8.68 -20.65
N ASP A 179 -2.13 9.86 -21.05
CA ASP A 179 -1.86 10.97 -20.12
C ASP A 179 -3.14 11.51 -19.43
N PHE A 180 -4.33 11.27 -19.99
CA PHE A 180 -5.59 11.71 -19.37
C PHE A 180 -5.85 11.06 -17.99
N LEU A 181 -5.36 9.84 -17.76
CA LEU A 181 -5.49 9.13 -16.48
C LEU A 181 -4.53 9.64 -15.39
N LYS A 182 -3.60 10.54 -15.75
CA LYS A 182 -2.65 11.17 -14.81
C LYS A 182 -3.17 12.50 -14.26
N GLY A 183 -4.30 13.00 -14.76
CA GLY A 183 -4.89 14.29 -14.34
C GLY A 183 -5.22 14.38 -12.86
N LYS A 184 -5.24 15.61 -12.32
CA LYS A 184 -5.53 15.88 -10.89
C LYS A 184 -6.88 15.29 -10.44
N ARG A 185 -7.92 15.39 -11.27
CA ARG A 185 -9.26 14.81 -11.00
C ARG A 185 -9.20 13.29 -10.81
N THR A 186 -8.48 12.59 -11.68
CA THR A 186 -8.33 11.13 -11.60
C THR A 186 -7.62 10.72 -10.30
N GLN A 187 -6.60 11.47 -9.89
CA GLN A 187 -5.93 11.27 -8.59
C GLN A 187 -6.91 11.43 -7.42
N GLU A 188 -7.75 12.47 -7.46
CA GLU A 188 -8.75 12.74 -6.43
C GLU A 188 -9.79 11.63 -6.34
N ILE A 189 -10.30 11.16 -7.48
CA ILE A 189 -11.26 10.06 -7.55
C ILE A 189 -10.63 8.79 -6.96
N MET A 190 -9.41 8.43 -7.35
CA MET A 190 -8.72 7.25 -6.79
C MET A 190 -8.53 7.37 -5.27
N ARG A 191 -8.23 8.57 -4.75
CA ARG A 191 -8.13 8.79 -3.30
C ARG A 191 -9.49 8.59 -2.62
N TRP A 192 -10.58 9.09 -3.19
CA TRP A 192 -11.92 8.90 -2.66
C TRP A 192 -12.35 7.44 -2.66
N ILE A 193 -12.14 6.73 -3.77
CA ILE A 193 -12.39 5.28 -3.87
C ILE A 193 -11.62 4.56 -2.75
N ARG A 194 -10.36 4.94 -2.49
CA ARG A 194 -9.55 4.36 -1.41
C ARG A 194 -10.14 4.58 -0.03
N TYR A 195 -10.69 5.76 0.25
CA TYR A 195 -11.36 6.04 1.53
C TYR A 195 -12.67 5.27 1.67
N VAL A 196 -13.48 5.20 0.61
CA VAL A 196 -14.76 4.47 0.61
C VAL A 196 -14.52 2.97 0.82
N LEU A 197 -13.58 2.38 0.07
CA LEU A 197 -13.23 0.96 0.22
C LEU A 197 -12.61 0.67 1.60
N PHE A 198 -11.81 1.58 2.13
CA PHE A 198 -11.29 1.46 3.50
C PHE A 198 -12.44 1.45 4.52
N ALA A 199 -13.39 2.39 4.42
CA ALA A 199 -14.55 2.43 5.32
C ALA A 199 -15.42 1.16 5.19
N ALA A 200 -15.67 0.69 3.96
CA ALA A 200 -16.41 -0.54 3.71
C ALA A 200 -15.71 -1.76 4.32
N LEU A 201 -14.37 -1.85 4.24
CA LEU A 201 -13.59 -2.91 4.88
C LEU A 201 -13.73 -2.88 6.41
N ILE A 202 -13.70 -1.69 7.03
CA ILE A 202 -13.90 -1.56 8.49
C ILE A 202 -15.33 -2.02 8.88
N VAL A 203 -16.35 -1.55 8.16
CA VAL A 203 -17.74 -1.93 8.43
C VAL A 203 -17.94 -3.45 8.28
N GLN A 204 -17.38 -4.05 7.23
CA GLN A 204 -17.44 -5.49 7.01
C GLN A 204 -16.77 -6.27 8.16
N LEU A 205 -15.59 -5.83 8.62
CA LEU A 205 -14.88 -6.48 9.74
C LEU A 205 -15.65 -6.39 11.05
N ILE A 206 -16.28 -5.24 11.33
CA ILE A 206 -17.10 -5.06 12.54
C ILE A 206 -18.36 -5.96 12.48
N ALA A 207 -18.99 -6.05 11.31
CA ALA A 207 -20.24 -6.79 11.14
C ALA A 207 -20.07 -8.33 11.15
N THR A 208 -18.96 -8.83 10.59
CA THR A 208 -18.77 -10.27 10.37
C THR A 208 -17.69 -10.90 11.25
N GLN A 209 -16.77 -10.09 11.82
CA GLN A 209 -15.59 -10.55 12.56
C GLN A 209 -14.69 -11.53 11.79
N GLU A 210 -14.86 -11.64 10.47
CA GLU A 210 -14.11 -12.55 9.61
C GLU A 210 -13.42 -11.81 8.45
N ILE A 211 -12.36 -12.41 7.90
CA ILE A 211 -11.57 -11.85 6.81
C ILE A 211 -12.14 -12.28 5.46
N LEU A 212 -13.32 -11.77 5.09
CA LEU A 212 -13.97 -12.10 3.80
C LEU A 212 -13.11 -11.73 2.57
N PHE A 213 -12.28 -10.70 2.70
CA PHE A 213 -11.36 -10.28 1.62
C PHE A 213 -10.41 -11.41 1.17
N SER A 214 -10.08 -12.36 2.05
CA SER A 214 -9.21 -13.49 1.69
C SER A 214 -9.80 -14.41 0.61
N HIS A 215 -11.13 -14.41 0.43
CA HIS A 215 -11.81 -15.21 -0.60
C HIS A 215 -11.81 -14.54 -1.97
N VAL A 216 -11.71 -13.20 -2.02
CA VAL A 216 -11.84 -12.40 -3.24
C VAL A 216 -10.55 -11.65 -3.60
N ASP A 217 -9.44 -11.90 -2.89
CA ASP A 217 -8.18 -11.19 -3.11
C ASP A 217 -7.60 -11.52 -4.51
N PRO A 218 -7.57 -10.55 -5.46
CA PRO A 218 -7.06 -10.78 -6.80
C PRO A 218 -5.57 -11.16 -6.80
N PHE A 219 -4.79 -10.76 -5.79
CA PHE A 219 -3.37 -11.08 -5.72
C PHE A 219 -3.12 -12.53 -5.31
N LYS A 220 -3.95 -13.08 -4.43
CA LYS A 220 -3.86 -14.50 -4.07
C LYS A 220 -4.09 -15.37 -5.32
N VAL A 221 -5.07 -15.00 -6.14
CA VAL A 221 -5.33 -15.65 -7.44
C VAL A 221 -4.14 -15.46 -8.39
N ALA A 222 -3.58 -14.25 -8.47
CA ALA A 222 -2.43 -13.98 -9.36
C ALA A 222 -1.18 -14.79 -9.03
N PHE A 223 -0.86 -14.98 -7.74
CA PHE A 223 0.36 -15.68 -7.32
C PHE A 223 0.21 -17.20 -7.21
N ASN A 224 -0.95 -17.67 -6.74
CA ASN A 224 -1.19 -19.11 -6.58
C ASN A 224 -1.82 -19.75 -7.82
N LEU A 225 -2.29 -18.95 -8.79
CA LEU A 225 -2.98 -19.39 -10.02
C LEU A 225 -4.14 -20.36 -9.77
N SER A 226 -4.69 -20.35 -8.55
CA SER A 226 -5.73 -21.23 -8.09
C SER A 226 -6.73 -20.45 -7.25
N SER A 227 -8.02 -20.56 -7.61
CA SER A 227 -9.12 -19.97 -6.87
C SER A 227 -10.42 -20.67 -7.21
N TYR A 228 -11.17 -21.05 -6.17
CA TYR A 228 -12.52 -21.61 -6.28
C TYR A 228 -13.56 -20.55 -6.68
N TYR A 229 -13.39 -19.30 -6.23
CA TYR A 229 -14.37 -18.24 -6.46
C TYR A 229 -14.10 -17.50 -7.78
N THR A 230 -15.12 -17.38 -8.63
CA THR A 230 -15.09 -16.67 -9.92
C THR A 230 -14.84 -15.17 -9.75
N ALA A 231 -15.33 -14.58 -8.65
CA ALA A 231 -15.14 -13.17 -8.34
C ALA A 231 -13.64 -12.77 -8.25
N GLY A 232 -12.79 -13.65 -7.73
CA GLY A 232 -11.33 -13.41 -7.66
C GLY A 232 -10.68 -13.29 -9.03
N TRP A 233 -11.09 -14.14 -10.00
CA TRP A 233 -10.62 -14.09 -11.39
C TRP A 233 -11.09 -12.82 -12.11
N ILE A 234 -12.33 -12.40 -11.89
CA ILE A 234 -12.87 -11.15 -12.45
C ILE A 234 -12.09 -9.95 -11.92
N LEU A 235 -11.88 -9.86 -10.61
CA LEU A 235 -11.10 -8.78 -10.00
C LEU A 235 -9.65 -8.79 -10.46
N LEU A 236 -9.05 -9.98 -10.65
CA LEU A 236 -7.71 -10.10 -11.22
C LEU A 236 -7.67 -9.54 -12.65
N GLY A 237 -8.62 -9.90 -13.51
CA GLY A 237 -8.73 -9.36 -14.87
C GLY A 237 -8.82 -7.83 -14.87
N ILE A 238 -9.69 -7.27 -14.03
CA ILE A 238 -9.82 -5.80 -13.86
C ILE A 238 -8.49 -5.19 -13.38
N LEU A 239 -7.81 -5.83 -12.42
CA LEU A 239 -6.53 -5.35 -11.89
C LEU A 239 -5.45 -5.36 -12.96
N LEU A 240 -5.34 -6.43 -13.76
CA LEU A 240 -4.35 -6.53 -14.84
C LEU A 240 -4.62 -5.47 -15.91
N ILE A 241 -5.87 -5.35 -16.37
CA ILE A 241 -6.27 -4.36 -17.38
C ILE A 241 -5.96 -2.94 -16.88
N THR A 242 -6.41 -2.59 -15.67
CA THR A 242 -6.15 -1.25 -15.11
C THR A 242 -4.67 -0.98 -14.87
N SER A 243 -3.87 -2.00 -14.54
CA SER A 243 -2.41 -1.87 -14.33
C SER A 243 -1.64 -1.62 -15.63
N LEU A 244 -2.17 -2.00 -16.79
CA LEU A 244 -1.58 -1.65 -18.08
C LEU A 244 -1.64 -0.13 -18.34
N PHE A 245 -2.73 0.51 -17.90
CA PHE A 245 -3.01 1.92 -18.18
C PHE A 245 -2.54 2.87 -17.06
N ILE A 246 -2.68 2.46 -15.79
CA ILE A 246 -2.41 3.30 -14.63
C ILE A 246 -1.23 2.71 -13.85
N TYR A 247 -0.29 3.58 -13.45
CA TYR A 247 0.78 3.16 -12.55
C TYR A 247 0.24 2.84 -11.16
N ARG A 248 0.29 1.55 -10.78
CA ARG A 248 -0.13 0.99 -9.48
C ARG A 248 -1.57 1.36 -9.07
N PRO A 249 -2.60 0.93 -9.82
CA PRO A 249 -3.99 1.32 -9.58
C PRO A 249 -4.50 0.82 -8.22
N PHE A 250 -4.23 -0.43 -7.85
CA PHE A 250 -4.72 -0.99 -6.59
C PHE A 250 -4.10 -0.29 -5.38
N CYS A 251 -2.79 -0.02 -5.40
CA CYS A 251 -2.12 0.70 -4.31
C CYS A 251 -2.67 2.12 -4.12
N ARG A 252 -3.17 2.75 -5.19
CA ARG A 252 -3.68 4.11 -5.18
C ARG A 252 -5.18 4.19 -4.93
N ALA A 253 -5.95 3.19 -5.35
CA ALA A 253 -7.41 3.21 -5.29
C ALA A 253 -8.01 2.29 -4.22
N ALA A 254 -7.36 1.21 -3.79
CA ALA A 254 -8.00 0.20 -2.94
C ALA A 254 -7.19 -0.25 -1.72
N CYS A 255 -5.86 -0.14 -1.75
CA CYS A 255 -5.02 -0.69 -0.69
C CYS A 255 -5.22 0.04 0.66
N PRO A 256 -5.76 -0.65 1.70
CA PRO A 256 -6.02 -0.03 3.00
C PRO A 256 -4.71 0.27 3.75
N VAL A 257 -3.72 -0.60 3.62
CA VAL A 257 -2.38 -0.40 4.20
C VAL A 257 -1.68 0.81 3.59
N GLY A 258 -1.82 1.02 2.28
CA GLY A 258 -1.24 2.18 1.60
C GLY A 258 -1.77 3.51 2.15
N LEU A 259 -3.05 3.53 2.54
CA LEU A 259 -3.68 4.69 3.19
C LEU A 259 -3.09 4.93 4.58
N LEU A 260 -3.03 3.89 5.42
CA LEU A 260 -2.50 4.00 6.79
C LEU A 260 -1.03 4.40 6.80
N LEU A 261 -0.20 3.72 6.00
CA LEU A 261 1.21 4.08 5.86
C LEU A 261 1.38 5.50 5.30
N GLY A 262 0.47 5.94 4.40
CA GLY A 262 0.44 7.33 3.95
C GLY A 262 0.14 8.32 5.07
N TRP A 263 -0.69 7.91 6.03
CA TRP A 263 -0.99 8.69 7.23
C TRP A 263 0.18 8.72 8.22
N THR A 264 0.90 7.60 8.41
CA THR A 264 2.10 7.56 9.28
C THR A 264 3.17 8.57 8.84
N ASN A 265 3.34 8.78 7.53
CA ASN A 265 4.23 9.81 6.98
C ASN A 265 3.77 11.26 7.24
N ARG A 266 2.55 11.48 7.73
CA ARG A 266 2.09 12.81 8.15
C ARG A 266 2.56 13.19 9.54
N LEU A 267 2.89 12.20 10.38
CA LEU A 267 3.33 12.39 11.76
C LEU A 267 4.58 13.28 11.83
N PRO A 268 4.75 14.03 12.93
CA PRO A 268 5.98 14.77 13.15
C PRO A 268 7.16 13.80 13.21
N ASP A 269 8.29 14.30 12.76
CA ASP A 269 9.58 13.64 12.60
C ASP A 269 9.62 12.51 11.56
N ALA A 270 8.52 12.12 10.91
CA ALA A 270 8.56 11.08 9.86
C ALA A 270 9.54 11.42 8.70
N SER A 271 10.17 10.38 8.11
CA SER A 271 11.10 10.54 6.99
C SER A 271 10.37 10.85 5.68
N ILE A 272 10.69 12.01 5.08
CA ILE A 272 10.04 12.54 3.88
C ILE A 272 11.06 13.03 2.85
N ILE A 273 10.64 13.16 1.59
CA ILE A 273 11.40 13.87 0.55
C ILE A 273 10.91 15.31 0.48
N GLY A 274 11.84 16.27 0.57
CA GLY A 274 11.55 17.70 0.53
C GLY A 274 12.53 18.48 -0.33
N ARG A 275 12.19 19.74 -0.60
CA ARG A 275 13.07 20.70 -1.31
C ARG A 275 14.14 21.22 -0.35
N ASN A 276 15.36 21.41 -0.87
CA ASN A 276 16.40 22.18 -0.20
C ASN A 276 16.54 23.58 -0.83
N LYS A 277 17.48 24.38 -0.31
CA LYS A 277 17.78 25.73 -0.81
C LYS A 277 18.31 25.75 -2.26
N SER A 278 18.86 24.62 -2.74
CA SER A 278 19.42 24.47 -4.08
C SER A 278 18.36 24.23 -5.17
N CYS A 279 17.08 24.06 -4.80
CA CYS A 279 16.00 23.80 -5.74
C CYS A 279 15.59 25.05 -6.52
N THR A 280 15.73 25.01 -7.84
CA THR A 280 15.34 26.13 -8.73
C THR A 280 13.95 25.99 -9.34
N GLY A 281 13.12 25.04 -8.89
CA GLY A 281 11.74 24.90 -9.38
C GLY A 281 11.59 24.40 -10.84
N CYS A 282 12.58 23.70 -11.40
CA CYS A 282 12.56 23.26 -12.81
C CYS A 282 11.53 22.16 -13.18
N LEU A 283 10.81 21.60 -12.21
CA LEU A 283 9.76 20.58 -12.36
C LEU A 283 10.17 19.27 -13.09
N SER A 284 11.47 19.01 -13.28
CA SER A 284 11.95 17.73 -13.83
C SER A 284 11.52 16.53 -12.95
N CYS A 285 11.51 16.72 -11.63
CA CYS A 285 11.04 15.74 -10.66
C CYS A 285 9.56 15.37 -10.86
N ARG A 286 8.70 16.34 -11.21
CA ARG A 286 7.27 16.11 -11.47
C ARG A 286 7.05 15.23 -12.70
N LYS A 287 7.78 15.49 -13.79
CA LYS A 287 7.68 14.72 -15.04
C LYS A 287 8.02 13.24 -14.84
N VAL A 288 8.96 12.93 -13.96
CA VAL A 288 9.41 11.56 -13.67
C VAL A 288 8.53 10.86 -12.61
N CYS A 289 7.75 11.59 -11.82
CA CYS A 289 6.94 11.04 -10.74
C CYS A 289 5.70 10.29 -11.27
N ARG A 290 5.83 8.96 -11.48
CA ARG A 290 4.74 8.10 -11.97
C ARG A 290 3.53 8.01 -11.03
N THR A 291 3.72 8.22 -9.72
CA THR A 291 2.60 8.30 -8.76
C THR A 291 1.91 9.66 -8.72
N GLN A 292 2.42 10.67 -9.45
CA GLN A 292 1.87 12.04 -9.47
C GLN A 292 1.77 12.68 -8.07
N ALA A 293 2.73 12.37 -7.20
CA ALA A 293 2.79 12.92 -5.84
C ALA A 293 3.39 14.34 -5.79
N ILE A 294 3.89 14.89 -6.89
CA ILE A 294 4.55 16.21 -6.93
C ILE A 294 3.66 17.22 -7.65
N ASP A 295 3.47 18.39 -7.03
CA ASP A 295 2.63 19.47 -7.55
C ASP A 295 3.36 20.42 -8.52
N GLU A 296 2.66 21.48 -8.94
CA GLU A 296 3.17 22.54 -9.82
C GLU A 296 4.28 23.40 -9.20
N TYR A 297 4.47 23.31 -7.88
CA TYR A 297 5.44 24.10 -7.12
C TYR A 297 6.63 23.24 -6.65
N ALA A 298 6.78 22.03 -7.21
CA ALA A 298 7.78 21.04 -6.81
C ALA A 298 7.69 20.63 -5.32
N THR A 299 6.50 20.71 -4.73
CA THR A 299 6.22 20.18 -3.39
C THR A 299 5.69 18.75 -3.49
N VAL A 300 6.10 17.91 -2.53
CA VAL A 300 5.80 16.48 -2.53
C VAL A 300 4.64 16.21 -1.56
N SER A 301 3.53 15.67 -2.07
CA SER A 301 2.46 15.07 -1.27
C SER A 301 2.95 13.79 -0.62
N HIS A 302 3.35 13.88 0.66
CA HIS A 302 3.87 12.75 1.43
C HIS A 302 2.89 11.54 1.53
N PRO A 303 1.56 11.73 1.63
CA PRO A 303 0.58 10.64 1.67
C PRO A 303 0.41 9.89 0.34
N ASP A 304 0.89 10.42 -0.79
CA ASP A 304 0.85 9.75 -2.09
C ASP A 304 2.26 9.32 -2.60
N CYS A 305 3.34 9.85 -2.02
CA CYS A 305 4.73 9.45 -2.29
C CYS A 305 5.13 8.07 -1.74
N ILE A 306 5.50 7.12 -2.61
CA ILE A 306 5.96 5.77 -2.24
C ILE A 306 7.47 5.65 -1.99
N MET A 307 8.21 6.77 -1.88
CA MET A 307 9.66 6.76 -1.65
C MET A 307 10.47 5.93 -2.68
N CYS A 308 10.07 5.96 -3.96
CA CYS A 308 10.77 5.23 -5.02
C CYS A 308 12.16 5.79 -5.37
N GLY A 309 12.37 7.10 -5.19
CA GLY A 309 13.65 7.77 -5.48
C GLY A 309 13.83 8.27 -6.91
N ASP A 310 12.92 7.96 -7.84
CA ASP A 310 13.04 8.37 -9.25
C ASP A 310 13.18 9.91 -9.42
N CYS A 311 12.57 10.69 -8.51
CA CYS A 311 12.69 12.16 -8.49
C CYS A 311 14.02 12.69 -7.94
N LEU A 312 14.69 11.93 -7.07
CA LEU A 312 16.02 12.28 -6.55
C LEU A 312 17.08 12.04 -7.63
N ASP A 313 16.92 10.95 -8.41
CA ASP A 313 17.87 10.56 -9.44
C ASP A 313 17.78 11.41 -10.70
N SER A 314 16.60 11.97 -11.01
CA SER A 314 16.43 12.91 -12.13
C SER A 314 16.93 14.32 -11.83
N CYS A 315 17.14 14.66 -10.55
CA CYS A 315 17.50 16.01 -10.14
C CYS A 315 19.01 16.28 -10.30
N LYS A 316 19.39 17.01 -11.35
CA LYS A 316 20.80 17.37 -11.61
C LYS A 316 21.44 18.25 -10.52
N LYS A 317 20.66 19.15 -9.90
CA LYS A 317 21.14 20.10 -8.88
C LYS A 317 21.02 19.58 -7.45
N GLU A 318 20.61 18.32 -7.28
CA GLU A 318 20.34 17.71 -5.96
C GLU A 318 19.43 18.57 -5.08
N GLY A 319 18.45 19.21 -5.72
CA GLY A 319 17.49 20.14 -5.11
C GLY A 319 16.46 19.47 -4.18
N LEU A 320 16.46 18.14 -4.15
CA LEU A 320 15.58 17.30 -3.36
C LEU A 320 16.43 16.38 -2.48
N SER A 321 16.08 16.28 -1.21
CA SER A 321 16.76 15.41 -0.24
C SER A 321 15.77 14.82 0.75
N CYS A 322 16.21 13.77 1.45
CA CYS A 322 15.43 13.15 2.51
C CYS A 322 15.62 13.94 3.81
N PHE A 323 14.53 14.29 4.48
CA PHE A 323 14.52 15.02 5.74
C PHE A 323 13.60 14.34 6.75
N ARG A 324 13.81 14.63 8.03
CA ARG A 324 12.82 14.36 9.08
C ARG A 324 11.88 15.55 9.21
N LYS A 325 10.57 15.29 9.26
CA LYS A 325 9.54 16.33 9.21
C LYS A 325 9.42 17.10 10.53
N LYS A 326 9.75 18.39 10.60
CA LYS A 326 9.68 19.12 11.88
C LYS A 326 8.25 19.49 12.37
N TYR A 327 7.28 19.65 11.47
CA TYR A 327 5.92 20.12 11.80
C TYR A 327 4.84 19.33 11.08
N VAL A 328 3.68 19.13 11.70
CA VAL A 328 2.50 18.51 11.07
C VAL A 328 1.90 19.50 10.06
N ASP A 329 1.68 19.05 8.82
CA ASP A 329 1.02 19.87 7.79
C ASP A 329 -0.48 19.90 8.13
N SER A 330 -0.98 21.08 8.52
CA SER A 330 -2.37 21.31 8.94
C SER A 330 -3.37 21.30 7.78
N ARG A 331 -2.93 21.08 6.53
CA ARG A 331 -3.80 20.85 5.36
C ARG A 331 -4.46 19.46 5.37
N PHE A 332 -5.04 19.10 6.52
CA PHE A 332 -5.88 17.93 6.71
C PHE A 332 -7.34 18.17 6.28
N SER A 333 -7.69 19.37 5.81
CA SER A 333 -8.96 19.57 5.14
C SER A 333 -8.99 18.70 3.88
N LEU A 334 -9.81 17.64 3.90
CA LEU A 334 -10.41 17.08 2.70
C LEU A 334 -10.64 18.26 1.73
N PRO A 335 -10.08 18.25 0.51
CA PRO A 335 -10.27 19.37 -0.42
C PRO A 335 -11.76 19.67 -0.66
N TYR A 336 -12.63 18.69 -0.36
CA TYR A 336 -14.07 18.82 -0.35
C TYR A 336 -14.64 19.54 0.89
N ILE A 337 -14.11 19.35 2.11
CA ILE A 337 -14.58 20.09 3.30
C ILE A 337 -14.20 21.56 3.20
N ASP A 338 -13.02 21.92 2.68
CA ASP A 338 -12.68 23.33 2.45
C ASP A 338 -13.51 23.95 1.32
N GLY A 339 -13.86 23.18 0.29
CA GLY A 339 -14.77 23.62 -0.78
C GLY A 339 -16.21 23.78 -0.30
N LEU A 340 -16.71 22.83 0.50
CA LEU A 340 -18.04 22.83 1.09
C LEU A 340 -18.16 23.90 2.19
N LEU A 341 -17.15 24.06 3.05
CA LEU A 341 -17.09 25.14 4.04
C LEU A 341 -16.91 26.50 3.38
N LYS A 342 -16.13 26.65 2.30
CA LYS A 342 -16.10 27.91 1.53
C LYS A 342 -17.40 28.19 0.78
N SER A 343 -18.09 27.15 0.31
CA SER A 343 -19.42 27.27 -0.29
C SER A 343 -20.44 27.70 0.78
N LEU A 344 -20.46 27.04 1.93
CA LEU A 344 -21.32 27.37 3.06
C LEU A 344 -20.98 28.72 3.67
N SER A 345 -19.69 29.09 3.77
CA SER A 345 -19.25 30.39 4.28
C SER A 345 -19.60 31.53 3.32
N ARG A 346 -19.59 31.29 1.99
CA ARG A 346 -20.10 32.23 0.99
C ARG A 346 -21.63 32.38 1.07
N THR A 347 -22.35 31.30 1.35
CA THR A 347 -23.80 31.34 1.57
C THR A 347 -24.14 32.11 2.86
N THR A 348 -23.41 31.92 3.95
CA THR A 348 -23.65 32.65 5.22
C THR A 348 -23.21 34.12 5.16
N SER A 349 -22.11 34.44 4.46
CA SER A 349 -21.69 35.84 4.26
C SER A 349 -22.58 36.60 3.27
N GLY A 350 -23.16 35.92 2.27
CA GLY A 350 -24.20 36.46 1.41
C GLY A 350 -25.53 36.73 2.14
N ILE A 351 -25.89 35.91 3.12
CA ILE A 351 -27.09 36.12 3.95
C ILE A 351 -26.86 37.23 5.00
N MET A 352 -25.65 37.36 5.58
CA MET A 352 -25.32 38.44 6.52
C MET A 352 -25.15 39.82 5.86
N GLN A 353 -24.67 39.91 4.62
CA GLN A 353 -24.63 41.18 3.90
C GLN A 353 -26.02 41.67 3.49
N ARG A 354 -26.96 40.75 3.20
CA ARG A 354 -28.35 41.09 2.86
C ARG A 354 -29.19 41.50 4.07
N SER A 355 -28.82 41.13 5.30
CA SER A 355 -29.48 41.62 6.52
C SER A 355 -28.92 42.97 7.02
N ARG A 356 -27.64 43.27 6.75
CA ARG A 356 -27.05 44.59 7.06
C ARG A 356 -27.52 45.68 6.09
N SER A 357 -27.70 45.41 4.80
CA SER A 357 -28.19 46.41 3.84
C SER A 357 -29.64 46.85 4.09
N VAL A 358 -30.47 46.01 4.71
CA VAL A 358 -31.85 46.37 5.11
C VAL A 358 -31.90 47.21 6.40
N SER A 359 -30.90 47.07 7.30
CA SER A 359 -30.85 47.84 8.55
C SER A 359 -30.24 49.25 8.39
N TYR A 360 -29.38 49.49 7.39
CA TYR A 360 -28.82 50.82 7.13
C TYR A 360 -29.77 51.76 6.36
N MET A 361 -30.71 51.22 5.56
CA MET A 361 -31.72 52.05 4.88
C MET A 361 -32.87 52.53 5.79
N LYS A 362 -33.09 51.93 6.96
CA LYS A 362 -34.12 52.35 7.94
C LYS A 362 -33.62 53.31 9.02
N ARG A 363 -32.32 53.59 9.11
CA ARG A 363 -31.71 54.42 10.18
C ARG A 363 -31.09 55.74 9.68
N GLY A 364 -31.20 56.05 8.39
CA GLY A 364 -30.67 57.27 7.77
C GLY A 364 -31.70 58.37 7.45
N LYS A 365 -32.94 58.28 7.95
CA LYS A 365 -34.03 59.22 7.61
C LYS A 365 -34.71 59.88 8.82
N LYS A 366 -34.02 60.03 9.96
CA LYS A 366 -34.63 60.62 11.17
C LYS A 366 -33.80 61.61 12.00
N ASN A 367 -32.53 61.86 11.69
CA ASN A 367 -31.72 62.83 12.43
C ASN A 367 -30.97 63.75 11.45
N ASN A 368 -31.61 64.85 11.05
CA ASN A 368 -30.98 66.14 10.69
C ASN A 368 -32.10 67.15 10.35
N GLU A 369 -32.94 67.42 11.33
CA GLU A 369 -33.51 68.75 11.54
C GLU A 369 -32.84 69.27 12.83
N ASN A 370 -32.49 70.56 12.85
CA ASN A 370 -31.74 71.27 13.89
C ASN A 370 -30.21 71.17 13.73
N LEU A 371 -29.40 72.23 13.75
CA LEU A 371 -29.59 73.67 13.93
C LEU A 371 -28.19 74.28 13.62
N PHE A 372 -28.18 75.41 12.89
CA PHE A 372 -27.15 76.47 12.78
C PHE A 372 -25.70 76.16 12.40
#